data_AF-A0A0Q1CBS9-F1
#
_entry.id   AF-A0A0Q1CBS9-F1
#
_cell.length_a   1.000
_cell.length_b   1.000
_cell.length_c   1.000
_cell.angle_alpha   90.00
_cell.angle_beta   90.00
_cell.angle_gamma   90.00
#
_symmetry.space_group_name_H-M   'P 1'
#
loop_
_entity.id
_entity.type
_entity.pdbx_description
1 polymer ?
#
loop_
_entity_poly.entity_id
_entity_poly.type
_entity_poly.pdbx_seq_one_letter_code
_entity_poly.pdbx_strand_id
1 'polypeptide(L)'
;MTRFPRWNDVRAGLVADAGGEEALAEAHRRNQAYIDGHRLADRRRLLGLTQTDVAEHMGVSKSRVSQIERGEVSTVDVIARYVRALGGQLQITAVFGDDLYILRGTDTPAA
;
A
#
# COMPACT_ATOMS: atom_id res chain seq x y z
N MET A 1 -2.66 -27.67 -33.24
CA MET A 1 -1.80 -26.78 -32.44
C MET A 1 -2.67 -25.69 -31.86
N THR A 2 -2.86 -25.64 -30.55
CA THR A 2 -3.66 -24.59 -29.91
C THR A 2 -2.84 -23.31 -29.83
N ARG A 3 -3.29 -22.24 -30.48
CA ARG A 3 -2.61 -20.95 -30.48
C ARG A 3 -3.25 -20.06 -29.41
N PHE A 4 -2.48 -19.70 -28.40
CA PHE A 4 -2.92 -18.72 -27.40
C PHE A 4 -2.75 -17.30 -27.95
N PRO A 5 -3.73 -16.40 -27.73
CA PRO A 5 -3.60 -15.01 -28.14
C PRO A 5 -2.45 -14.35 -27.38
N ARG A 6 -1.71 -13.45 -28.03
CA ARG A 6 -0.69 -12.65 -27.33
C ARG A 6 -1.41 -11.56 -26.54
N TRP A 7 -0.81 -11.17 -25.42
CA TRP A 7 -1.37 -10.15 -24.54
C TRP A 7 -1.75 -8.86 -25.29
N ASN A 8 -0.86 -8.34 -26.13
CA ASN A 8 -1.11 -7.14 -26.92
C ASN A 8 -2.33 -7.26 -27.85
N ASP A 9 -2.63 -8.48 -28.32
CA ASP A 9 -3.72 -8.74 -29.25
C ASP A 9 -5.09 -8.73 -28.54
N VAL A 10 -5.15 -8.89 -27.22
CA VAL A 10 -6.39 -8.91 -26.41
C VAL A 10 -6.55 -7.74 -25.45
N ARG A 11 -5.45 -7.08 -25.07
CA ARG A 11 -5.43 -6.02 -24.05
C ARG A 11 -6.41 -4.90 -24.34
N ALA A 12 -6.46 -4.42 -25.59
CA ALA A 12 -7.31 -3.28 -25.95
C ALA A 12 -8.79 -3.55 -25.68
N GLY A 13 -9.28 -4.75 -26.02
CA GLY A 13 -10.66 -5.15 -25.74
C GLY A 13 -10.93 -5.26 -24.24
N LEU A 14 -10.03 -5.94 -23.50
CA LEU A 14 -10.17 -6.10 -22.06
C LEU A 14 -10.13 -4.76 -21.29
N VAL A 15 -9.31 -3.81 -21.73
CA VAL A 15 -9.25 -2.46 -21.16
C VAL A 15 -10.55 -1.71 -21.42
N ALA A 16 -11.10 -1.81 -22.64
CA ALA A 16 -12.38 -1.19 -22.97
C ALA A 16 -13.52 -1.78 -22.11
N ASP A 17 -13.57 -3.11 -21.97
CA ASP A 17 -14.56 -3.81 -21.14
C ASP A 17 -14.44 -3.44 -19.65
N ALA A 18 -13.22 -3.15 -19.19
CA ALA A 18 -12.95 -2.70 -17.82
C ALA A 18 -13.25 -1.21 -17.57
N GLY A 19 -13.77 -0.47 -18.56
CA GLY A 19 -14.09 0.95 -18.43
C GLY A 19 -12.95 1.90 -18.79
N GLY A 20 -11.93 1.43 -19.51
CA GLY A 20 -10.82 2.22 -20.03
C GLY A 20 -9.57 2.22 -19.15
N GLU A 21 -8.51 2.88 -19.65
CA GLU A 21 -7.19 2.94 -18.99
C GLU A 21 -7.27 3.58 -17.59
N GLU A 22 -8.10 4.60 -17.42
CA GLU A 22 -8.24 5.28 -16.13
C GLU A 22 -8.91 4.39 -15.07
N ALA A 23 -9.96 3.67 -15.46
CA ALA A 23 -10.64 2.71 -14.59
C ALA A 23 -9.70 1.56 -14.20
N LEU A 24 -8.90 1.07 -15.14
CA LEU A 24 -7.88 0.05 -14.88
C LEU A 24 -6.79 0.57 -13.93
N ALA A 25 -6.30 1.80 -14.15
CA ALA A 25 -5.30 2.41 -13.29
C ALA A 25 -5.82 2.61 -11.86
N GLU A 26 -7.08 3.02 -11.70
CA GLU A 26 -7.72 3.15 -10.38
C GLU A 26 -7.93 1.79 -9.71
N ALA A 27 -8.36 0.76 -10.46
CA ALA A 27 -8.46 -0.60 -9.93
C ALA A 27 -7.09 -1.13 -9.48
N HIS A 28 -6.04 -0.85 -10.24
CA HIS A 28 -4.68 -1.21 -9.88
C HIS A 28 -4.22 -0.49 -8.60
N ARG A 29 -4.45 0.83 -8.49
CA ARG A 29 -4.15 1.61 -7.27
C ARG A 29 -4.86 1.05 -6.04
N ARG A 30 -6.16 0.74 -6.14
CA ARG A 30 -6.95 0.16 -5.04
C ARG A 30 -6.44 -1.22 -4.63
N ASN A 31 -6.10 -2.07 -5.59
CA ASN A 31 -5.54 -3.39 -5.31
C ASN A 31 -4.17 -3.27 -4.61
N GLN A 32 -3.32 -2.38 -5.08
CA GLN A 32 -2.02 -2.13 -4.46
C GLN A 32 -2.16 -1.65 -3.01
N ALA A 33 -3.07 -0.69 -2.75
CA ALA A 33 -3.34 -0.22 -1.40
C ALA A 33 -3.88 -1.32 -0.48
N TYR A 34 -4.74 -2.20 -0.99
CA TYR A 34 -5.23 -3.37 -0.26
C TYR A 34 -4.10 -4.34 0.10
N ILE A 35 -3.22 -4.67 -0.85
CA ILE A 35 -2.05 -5.55 -0.63
C ILE A 35 -1.14 -4.96 0.44
N ASP A 36 -0.83 -3.66 0.35
CA ASP A 36 0.07 -3.00 1.30
C ASP A 36 -0.54 -2.94 2.70
N GLY A 37 -1.84 -2.61 2.82
CA GLY A 37 -2.58 -2.66 4.08
C GLY A 37 -2.59 -4.06 4.70
N HIS A 38 -2.79 -5.10 3.88
CA HIS A 38 -2.79 -6.48 4.34
C HIS A 38 -1.41 -6.90 4.87
N ARG A 39 -0.33 -6.53 4.17
CA ARG A 39 1.05 -6.82 4.61
C ARG A 39 1.40 -6.15 5.94
N LEU A 40 0.92 -4.93 6.16
CA LEU A 40 1.05 -4.25 7.45
C LEU A 40 0.32 -5.00 8.56
N ALA A 41 -0.91 -5.47 8.28
CA ALA A 41 -1.69 -6.28 9.22
C ALA A 41 -0.99 -7.60 9.55
N ASP A 42 -0.40 -8.28 8.57
CA ASP A 42 0.37 -9.50 8.79
C ASP A 42 1.61 -9.24 9.62
N ARG A 43 2.35 -8.17 9.32
CA ARG A 43 3.52 -7.78 10.13
C ARG A 43 3.13 -7.51 11.58
N ARG A 44 2.02 -6.80 11.82
CA ARG A 44 1.46 -6.58 13.16
C ARG A 44 1.18 -7.91 13.88
N ARG A 45 0.47 -8.85 13.21
CA ARG A 45 0.14 -10.17 13.77
C ARG A 45 1.40 -10.96 14.14
N LEU A 46 2.42 -10.93 13.29
CA LEU A 46 3.71 -11.59 13.57
C LEU A 46 4.44 -11.02 14.79
N LEU A 47 4.20 -9.75 15.12
CA LEU A 47 4.71 -9.10 16.33
C LEU A 47 3.83 -9.35 17.56
N GLY A 48 2.74 -10.10 17.43
CA GLY A 48 1.81 -10.41 18.53
C GLY A 48 0.91 -9.23 18.95
N LEU A 49 0.90 -8.13 18.19
CA LEU A 49 0.15 -6.93 18.53
C LEU A 49 -1.29 -7.01 18.04
N THR A 50 -2.24 -6.47 18.81
CA THR A 50 -3.62 -6.27 18.40
C THR A 50 -3.78 -4.96 17.62
N GLN A 51 -4.92 -4.78 16.93
CA GLN A 51 -5.24 -3.48 16.33
C GLN A 51 -5.40 -2.37 17.38
N THR A 52 -5.78 -2.72 18.62
CA THR A 52 -5.89 -1.77 19.73
C THR A 52 -4.51 -1.29 20.16
N ASP A 53 -3.53 -2.19 20.30
CA ASP A 53 -2.17 -1.86 20.71
C ASP A 53 -1.53 -0.87 19.71
N VAL A 54 -1.68 -1.14 18.41
CA VAL A 54 -1.19 -0.24 17.36
C VAL A 54 -1.94 1.10 17.39
N ALA A 55 -3.24 1.09 17.65
CA ALA A 55 -4.04 2.31 17.75
C ALA A 55 -3.57 3.19 18.92
N GLU A 56 -3.24 2.58 20.06
CA GLU A 56 -2.66 3.25 21.23
C GLU A 56 -1.29 3.84 20.90
N HIS A 57 -0.39 3.06 20.29
CA HIS A 57 0.93 3.55 19.85
C HIS A 57 0.85 4.71 18.85
N MET A 58 -0.17 4.72 17.99
CA MET A 58 -0.39 5.76 16.98
C MET A 58 -1.17 6.97 17.50
N GLY A 59 -1.83 6.87 18.65
CA GLY A 59 -2.77 7.87 19.15
C GLY A 59 -4.01 8.04 18.27
N VAL A 60 -4.56 6.94 17.71
CA VAL A 60 -5.73 6.96 16.83
C VAL A 60 -6.77 5.93 17.28
N SER A 61 -7.92 5.87 16.62
CA SER A 61 -8.93 4.84 16.91
C SER A 61 -8.55 3.48 16.31
N LYS A 62 -9.01 2.38 16.93
CA LYS A 62 -8.95 1.03 16.34
C LYS A 62 -9.59 0.98 14.95
N SER A 63 -10.68 1.72 14.73
CA SER A 63 -11.33 1.84 13.41
C SER A 63 -10.38 2.41 12.37
N ARG A 64 -9.59 3.43 12.72
CA ARG A 64 -8.57 4.01 11.84
C ARG A 64 -7.49 2.99 11.48
N VAL A 65 -7.03 2.19 12.43
CA VAL A 65 -6.10 1.06 12.19
C VAL A 65 -6.72 0.05 11.21
N SER A 66 -7.99 -0.31 11.40
CA SER A 66 -8.70 -1.22 10.48
C SER A 66 -8.84 -0.66 9.06
N GLN A 67 -9.08 0.65 8.90
CA GLN A 67 -9.11 1.29 7.57
C GLN A 67 -7.74 1.22 6.87
N ILE A 68 -6.65 1.47 7.60
CA ILE A 68 -5.29 1.36 7.09
C ILE A 68 -5.00 -0.08 6.64
N GLU A 69 -5.32 -1.07 7.48
CA GLU A 69 -5.10 -2.50 7.18
C GLU A 69 -5.95 -3.02 6.01
N ARG A 70 -7.02 -2.30 5.63
CA ARG A 70 -7.86 -2.60 4.46
C ARG A 70 -7.49 -1.79 3.22
N GLY A 71 -6.45 -0.95 3.29
CA GLY A 71 -6.00 -0.11 2.19
C GLY A 71 -6.89 1.10 1.91
N GLU A 72 -7.82 1.45 2.82
CA GLU A 72 -8.74 2.59 2.64
C GLU A 72 -8.07 3.93 2.98
N VAL A 73 -6.91 3.90 3.65
CA VAL A 73 -6.11 5.05 4.01
C VAL A 73 -4.65 4.73 3.71
N SER A 74 -4.07 5.42 2.74
CA SER A 74 -2.77 5.04 2.15
C SER A 74 -1.80 6.22 1.96
N THR A 75 -2.01 7.35 2.65
CA THR A 75 -1.02 8.43 2.59
C THR A 75 0.31 7.96 3.20
N VAL A 76 1.42 8.43 2.61
CA VAL A 76 2.77 8.08 3.04
C VAL A 76 2.99 8.35 4.53
N ASP A 77 2.49 9.47 5.05
CA ASP A 77 2.59 9.81 6.48
C ASP A 77 1.86 8.80 7.38
N VAL A 78 0.67 8.37 6.98
CA VAL A 78 -0.11 7.39 7.76
C VAL A 78 0.61 6.04 7.78
N ILE A 79 1.14 5.60 6.64
CA ILE A 79 1.95 4.38 6.56
C ILE A 79 3.20 4.51 7.42
N ALA A 80 3.90 5.64 7.37
CA ALA A 80 5.09 5.89 8.19
C ALA A 80 4.78 5.82 9.69
N ARG A 81 3.67 6.43 10.14
CA ARG A 81 3.21 6.34 11.54
C ARG A 81 2.86 4.92 11.95
N TYR A 82 2.18 4.17 11.09
CA TYR A 82 1.85 2.76 11.35
C TYR A 82 3.12 1.92 11.47
N VAL A 83 4.06 2.07 10.54
CA VAL A 83 5.36 1.37 10.57
C VAL A 83 6.14 1.72 11.85
N ARG A 84 6.14 2.98 12.28
CA ARG A 84 6.74 3.40 13.57
C ARG A 84 6.06 2.76 14.77
N ALA A 85 4.73 2.66 14.77
CA ALA A 85 3.97 2.00 15.84
C ALA A 85 4.24 0.49 15.93
N LEU A 86 4.76 -0.12 14.86
CA LEU A 86 5.29 -1.49 14.86
C LEU A 86 6.79 -1.56 15.21
N GLY A 87 7.44 -0.45 15.55
CA GLY A 87 8.88 -0.37 15.85
C GLY A 87 9.79 -0.34 14.61
N GLY A 88 9.24 -0.06 13.43
CA GLY A 88 9.99 0.04 12.18
C GLY A 88 10.24 1.48 11.72
N GLN A 89 10.90 1.62 10.57
CA GLN A 89 11.09 2.88 9.88
C GLN A 89 10.67 2.72 8.41
N LEU A 90 9.93 3.69 7.87
CA LEU A 90 9.55 3.69 6.46
C LEU A 90 10.71 4.23 5.62
N GLN A 91 11.11 3.46 4.61
CA GLN A 91 12.03 3.89 3.58
C GLN A 91 11.28 4.01 2.25
N ILE A 92 11.45 5.12 1.54
CA ILE A 92 10.83 5.35 0.24
C ILE A 92 11.93 5.31 -0.81
N THR A 93 11.70 4.63 -1.92
CA THR A 93 12.65 4.60 -3.04
C THR A 93 12.03 5.34 -4.23
N ALA A 94 12.72 6.36 -4.73
CA ALA A 94 12.41 7.00 -5.99
C ALA A 94 13.15 6.30 -7.13
N VAL A 95 12.46 6.03 -8.23
CA VAL A 95 12.99 5.33 -9.40
C VAL A 95 13.04 6.29 -10.58
N PHE A 96 14.22 6.45 -11.18
CA PHE A 96 14.45 7.31 -12.35
C PHE A 96 15.17 6.51 -13.44
N GLY A 97 14.41 5.88 -14.34
CA GLY A 97 14.99 4.93 -15.30
C GLY A 97 15.65 3.77 -14.55
N ASP A 98 16.96 3.62 -14.70
CA ASP A 98 17.76 2.61 -14.00
C ASP A 98 18.31 3.08 -12.64
N ASP A 99 18.14 4.36 -12.29
CA ASP A 99 18.64 4.92 -11.04
C ASP A 99 17.62 4.76 -9.90
N LEU A 100 18.12 4.35 -8.72
CA LEU A 100 17.35 4.20 -7.49
C LEU A 100 17.89 5.15 -6.41
N TYR A 101 17.03 6.03 -5.91
CA TYR A 101 17.35 6.94 -4.83
C TYR A 101 16.51 6.64 -3.58
N ILE A 102 17.19 6.33 -2.48
CA ILE A 102 16.54 6.11 -1.20
C ILE A 102 16.25 7.47 -0.54
N LEU A 103 14.98 7.79 -0.43
CA LEU A 103 14.48 8.90 0.36
C LEU A 103 14.27 8.40 1.80
N ARG A 104 15.14 8.84 2.71
CA ARG A 104 14.88 8.68 4.14
C ARG A 104 13.83 9.70 4.52
N GLY A 105 12.63 9.22 4.89
CA GLY A 105 11.61 10.08 5.47
C GLY A 105 12.22 10.73 6.71
N THR A 106 12.45 12.04 6.63
CA THR A 106 12.93 12.83 7.76
C THR A 106 12.00 12.60 8.94
N ASP A 107 12.58 12.39 10.11
CA ASP A 107 11.90 12.51 11.39
C ASP A 107 11.02 13.77 11.34
N THR A 108 9.71 13.62 11.28
CA THR A 108 8.83 14.65 11.80
C THR A 108 8.83 14.41 13.29
N PRO A 109 9.56 15.20 14.11
CA PRO A 109 9.44 15.09 15.55
C PRO A 109 7.96 15.28 15.91
N ALA A 110 7.43 14.39 16.73
CA ALA A 110 6.12 14.57 17.31
C ALA A 110 6.11 15.92 18.04
N ALA A 111 5.24 16.84 17.57
CA ALA A 111 4.84 18.00 18.34
C ALA A 111 3.83 17.59 19.40
#